data_AF-A0A924NVA6-F1
#
_entry.id   AF-A0A924NVA6-F1
#
_cell.length_a   1.000
_cell.length_b   1.000
_cell.length_c   1.000
_cell.angle_alpha   90.00
_cell.angle_beta   90.00
_cell.angle_gamma   90.00
#
_symmetry.space_group_name_H-M   'P 1'
#
loop_
_entity.id
_entity.type
_entity.pdbx_description
1 polymer ?
#
loop_
_entity_poly.entity_id
_entity_poly.type
_entity_poly.pdbx_seq_one_letter_code
_entity_poly.pdbx_strand_id
1 'polypeptide(L)'
;MTEIASTARPKRPEFRNIHALKDLPTYRMAPAAWVSILHRISGFIMFLLMPFIIWMFDTSVSSEISFAKFKNVFNHGAGFVPGFFFKLVALALIWAYLHHFIAGIRHLWMDTSHDAVTKEFGASSAKFTLVLSLGLTVVLAAKLFGLY
;
A
#
# COMPACT_ATOMS: atom_id res chain seq x y z
N MET A 1 47.92 -35.82 10.30
CA MET A 1 46.93 -34.84 9.83
C MET A 1 45.69 -35.03 10.67
N THR A 2 45.35 -34.06 11.50
CA THR A 2 44.23 -34.18 12.46
C THR A 2 42.97 -33.66 11.79
N GLU A 3 42.10 -34.58 11.37
CA GLU A 3 40.76 -34.28 10.86
C GLU A 3 39.93 -33.64 11.98
N ILE A 4 39.72 -32.32 11.90
CA ILE A 4 38.76 -31.62 12.76
C ILE A 4 37.38 -31.92 12.19
N ALA A 5 36.79 -33.04 12.62
CA ALA A 5 35.41 -33.36 12.31
C ALA A 5 34.50 -32.28 12.92
N SER A 6 34.06 -31.33 12.09
CA SER A 6 33.01 -30.38 12.43
C SER A 6 31.72 -31.16 12.68
N THR A 7 31.42 -31.42 13.95
CA THR A 7 30.17 -32.07 14.35
C THR A 7 29.02 -31.17 13.92
N ALA A 8 28.26 -31.60 12.90
CA ALA A 8 27.12 -30.86 12.39
C ALA A 8 26.12 -30.61 13.52
N ARG A 9 25.87 -29.32 13.82
CA ARG A 9 24.94 -28.90 14.89
C ARG A 9 23.54 -29.42 14.58
N PRO A 10 22.80 -29.98 15.55
CA PRO A 10 21.45 -30.49 15.33
C PRO A 10 20.53 -29.39 14.80
N LYS A 11 19.68 -29.75 13.82
CA LYS A 11 18.75 -28.82 13.18
C LYS A 11 17.73 -28.33 14.21
N ARG A 12 17.61 -27.01 14.38
CA ARG A 12 16.65 -26.39 15.29
C ARG A 12 15.21 -26.72 14.85
N PRO A 13 14.27 -26.89 15.79
CA PRO A 13 12.85 -27.05 15.45
C PRO A 13 12.35 -25.88 14.62
N GLU A 14 11.71 -26.18 13.48
CA GLU A 14 11.03 -25.19 12.64
C GLU A 14 9.53 -25.38 12.80
N PHE A 15 8.83 -24.39 13.36
CA PHE A 15 7.37 -24.42 13.46
C PHE A 15 6.76 -24.01 12.11
N ARG A 16 6.46 -25.00 11.26
CA ARG A 16 5.90 -24.79 9.91
C ARG A 16 4.36 -24.82 9.85
N ASN A 17 3.71 -25.10 10.98
CA ASN A 17 2.26 -25.30 11.06
C ASN A 17 1.50 -23.99 11.35
N ILE A 18 1.92 -22.86 10.79
CA ILE A 18 1.18 -21.59 10.93
C ILE A 18 0.10 -21.57 9.84
N HIS A 19 -1.15 -21.80 10.23
CA HIS A 19 -2.31 -21.69 9.37
C HIS A 19 -2.68 -20.22 9.16
N ALA A 20 -2.41 -19.67 7.98
CA ALA A 20 -2.57 -18.25 7.69
C ALA A 20 -3.94 -17.66 8.11
N LEU A 21 -5.03 -18.40 7.90
CA LEU A 21 -6.39 -17.92 8.20
C LEU A 21 -6.82 -18.15 9.66
N LYS A 22 -6.22 -19.11 10.36
CA LYS A 22 -6.59 -19.44 11.75
C LYS A 22 -5.68 -18.76 12.75
N ASP A 23 -4.39 -18.70 12.46
CA ASP A 23 -3.36 -18.32 13.42
C ASP A 23 -2.96 -16.84 13.27
N LEU A 24 -2.81 -16.31 12.04
CA LEU A 24 -2.40 -14.92 11.84
C LEU A 24 -3.34 -13.88 12.46
N PRO A 25 -4.68 -14.03 12.40
CA PRO A 25 -5.60 -13.09 13.03
C PRO A 25 -5.47 -13.05 14.56
N THR A 26 -4.91 -14.10 15.18
CA THR A 26 -4.74 -14.15 16.65
C THR A 26 -3.52 -13.38 17.14
N TYR A 27 -2.58 -13.05 16.25
CA TYR A 27 -1.38 -12.32 16.63
C TYR A 27 -1.66 -10.82 16.80
N ARG A 28 -1.22 -10.28 17.95
CA ARG A 28 -1.22 -8.84 18.19
C ARG A 28 -0.09 -8.19 17.42
N MET A 29 -0.42 -7.54 16.32
CA MET A 29 0.55 -6.85 15.47
C MET A 29 0.85 -5.45 16.01
N ALA A 30 2.13 -5.10 16.09
CA ALA A 30 2.55 -3.73 16.33
C ALA A 30 2.14 -2.82 15.15
N PRO A 31 1.91 -1.51 15.37
CA PRO A 31 1.58 -0.58 14.28
C PRO A 31 2.60 -0.59 13.13
N ALA A 32 3.89 -0.76 13.45
CA ALA A 32 4.95 -0.85 12.43
C ALA A 32 4.80 -2.08 11.52
N ALA A 33 4.27 -3.20 12.04
CA ALA A 33 4.01 -4.39 11.23
C ALA A 33 2.86 -4.14 10.24
N TRP A 34 1.81 -3.43 10.67
CA TRP A 34 0.72 -3.00 9.78
C TRP A 34 1.23 -2.10 8.65
N VAL A 35 2.01 -1.05 8.98
CA VAL A 35 2.60 -0.18 7.95
C VAL A 35 3.47 -0.95 6.97
N SER A 36 4.26 -1.92 7.44
CA SER A 36 5.10 -2.74 6.55
C SER A 36 4.29 -3.60 5.56
N ILE A 37 3.21 -4.25 6.00
CA ILE A 37 2.41 -5.08 5.08
C ILE A 37 1.58 -4.20 4.14
N LEU A 38 1.04 -3.09 4.64
CA LEU A 38 0.27 -2.15 3.83
C LEU A 38 1.15 -1.45 2.78
N HIS A 39 2.40 -1.11 3.10
CA HIS A 39 3.37 -0.58 2.13
C HIS A 39 3.66 -1.57 0.98
N ARG A 40 3.75 -2.86 1.29
CA ARG A 40 3.90 -3.92 0.27
C ARG A 40 2.65 -4.08 -0.59
N ILE A 41 1.48 -4.15 0.04
CA ILE A 41 0.19 -4.26 -0.65
C ILE A 41 -0.05 -3.04 -1.55
N SER A 42 0.25 -1.83 -1.05
CA SER A 42 0.06 -0.60 -1.83
C SER A 42 0.99 -0.54 -3.05
N GLY A 43 2.24 -0.98 -2.92
CA GLY A 43 3.15 -1.12 -4.06
C GLY A 43 2.62 -2.09 -5.11
N PHE A 44 2.10 -3.24 -4.67
CA PHE A 44 1.48 -4.22 -5.56
C PHE A 44 0.23 -3.68 -6.26
N ILE A 45 -0.64 -2.95 -5.55
CA ILE A 45 -1.83 -2.33 -6.14
C ILE A 45 -1.46 -1.34 -7.23
N MET A 46 -0.47 -0.46 -7.00
CA MET A 46 -0.03 0.50 -8.02
C MET A 46 0.53 -0.20 -9.25
N PHE A 47 1.31 -1.27 -9.06
CA PHE A 47 1.82 -2.08 -10.18
C PHE A 47 0.68 -2.74 -10.97
N LEU A 48 -0.25 -3.39 -10.27
CA LEU A 48 -1.39 -4.08 -10.90
C LEU A 48 -2.31 -3.11 -11.67
N LEU A 49 -2.50 -1.90 -11.14
CA LEU A 49 -3.33 -0.85 -11.75
C LEU A 49 -2.56 0.02 -12.75
N MET A 50 -1.30 -0.28 -13.06
CA MET A 50 -0.53 0.50 -14.03
C MET A 50 -1.21 0.64 -15.40
N PRO A 51 -1.85 -0.39 -16.00
CA PRO A 51 -2.61 -0.22 -17.24
C PRO A 51 -3.76 0.79 -17.11
N PHE A 52 -4.43 0.81 -15.95
CA PHE A 52 -5.50 1.78 -15.68
C PHE A 52 -4.96 3.20 -15.56
N ILE A 53 -3.79 3.38 -14.91
CA ILE A 53 -3.10 4.68 -14.82
C ILE A 53 -2.76 5.21 -16.22
N ILE A 54 -2.16 4.37 -17.05
CA ILE A 54 -1.75 4.73 -18.42
C ILE A 54 -2.98 5.10 -19.24
N TRP A 55 -4.05 4.30 -19.18
CA TRP A 55 -5.30 4.61 -19.89
C TRP A 55 -5.93 5.93 -19.43
N MET A 56 -5.98 6.19 -18.11
CA MET A 56 -6.49 7.45 -17.58
C MET A 56 -5.69 8.63 -18.10
N PHE A 57 -4.35 8.55 -18.03
CA PHE A 57 -3.45 9.60 -18.48
C PHE A 57 -3.62 9.87 -19.97
N ASP A 58 -3.45 8.85 -20.82
CA ASP A 58 -3.58 8.96 -22.27
C ASP A 58 -4.92 9.59 -22.66
N THR A 59 -6.03 8.99 -22.21
CA THR A 59 -7.39 9.47 -22.55
C THR A 59 -7.65 10.90 -22.08
N SER A 60 -7.08 11.29 -20.93
CA SER A 60 -7.27 12.64 -20.37
C SER A 60 -6.58 13.75 -21.15
N VAL A 61 -5.50 13.43 -21.90
CA VAL A 61 -4.67 14.43 -22.58
C VAL A 61 -4.75 14.40 -24.10
N SER A 62 -5.32 13.35 -24.72
CA SER A 62 -5.27 13.24 -26.19
C SER A 62 -6.08 14.31 -26.95
N SER A 63 -7.28 14.67 -26.46
CA SER A 63 -8.20 15.61 -27.14
C SER A 63 -9.36 16.01 -26.23
N GLU A 64 -10.14 17.02 -26.62
CA GLU A 64 -11.38 17.39 -25.91
C GLU A 64 -12.42 16.26 -25.91
N ILE A 65 -12.53 15.52 -27.02
CA ILE A 65 -13.45 14.40 -27.16
C ILE A 65 -13.03 13.24 -26.24
N SER A 66 -11.73 12.93 -26.16
CA SER A 66 -11.23 11.90 -25.26
C SER A 66 -11.40 12.31 -23.80
N PHE A 67 -11.15 13.57 -23.46
CA PHE A 67 -11.39 14.09 -22.11
C PHE A 67 -12.88 14.02 -21.72
N ALA A 68 -13.80 14.31 -22.65
CA ALA A 68 -15.24 14.14 -22.41
C ALA A 68 -15.60 12.67 -22.15
N LYS A 69 -15.03 11.72 -22.92
CA LYS A 69 -15.19 10.27 -22.67
C LYS A 69 -14.63 9.87 -21.31
N PHE A 70 -13.43 10.34 -20.95
CA PHE A 70 -12.83 10.12 -19.63
C PHE A 70 -13.78 10.56 -18.51
N LYS A 71 -14.29 11.80 -18.55
CA LYS A 71 -15.27 12.28 -17.56
C LYS A 71 -16.54 11.43 -17.53
N ASN A 72 -17.03 11.00 -18.69
CA ASN A 72 -18.22 10.18 -18.80
C ASN A 72 -18.08 8.83 -18.06
N VAL A 73 -16.90 8.19 -18.12
CA VAL A 73 -16.63 6.94 -17.40
C VAL A 73 -16.77 7.12 -15.89
N PHE A 74 -16.26 8.22 -15.33
CA PHE A 74 -16.36 8.48 -13.89
C PHE A 74 -17.74 8.95 -13.44
N ASN A 75 -18.49 9.64 -14.31
CA ASN A 75 -19.81 10.18 -13.97
C ASN A 75 -20.93 9.16 -14.15
N HIS A 76 -20.91 8.39 -15.23
CA HIS A 76 -21.99 7.47 -15.60
C HIS A 76 -21.54 6.01 -15.59
N GLY A 77 -20.32 5.73 -16.07
CA GLY A 77 -19.77 4.38 -16.14
C GLY A 77 -19.32 3.97 -17.53
N ALA A 78 -18.98 2.69 -17.69
CA ALA A 78 -18.59 2.08 -18.95
C ALA A 78 -19.17 0.67 -19.05
N GLY A 79 -19.96 0.42 -20.10
CA GLY A 79 -20.69 -0.84 -20.25
C GLY A 79 -21.66 -1.06 -19.09
N PHE A 80 -21.55 -2.20 -18.41
CA PHE A 80 -22.36 -2.53 -17.22
C PHE A 80 -21.73 -2.02 -15.91
N VAL A 81 -20.53 -1.45 -15.94
CA VAL A 81 -19.81 -1.00 -14.74
C VAL A 81 -20.17 0.46 -14.45
N PRO A 82 -20.77 0.77 -13.29
CA PRO A 82 -21.21 2.13 -12.96
C PRO A 82 -20.05 3.07 -12.63
N GLY A 83 -20.23 4.36 -12.87
CA GLY A 83 -19.18 5.38 -12.65
C GLY A 83 -18.63 5.43 -11.22
N PHE A 84 -19.46 5.16 -10.21
CA PHE A 84 -19.00 5.10 -8.82
C PHE A 84 -17.94 4.02 -8.60
N PHE A 85 -17.99 2.90 -9.33
CA PHE A 85 -17.00 1.82 -9.21
C PHE A 85 -15.64 2.29 -9.70
N PHE A 86 -15.58 3.03 -10.81
CA PHE A 86 -14.34 3.66 -11.29
C PHE A 86 -13.78 4.66 -10.28
N LYS A 87 -14.65 5.43 -9.60
CA LYS A 87 -14.23 6.30 -8.48
C LYS A 87 -13.66 5.49 -7.32
N LEU A 88 -14.21 4.33 -6.97
CA LEU A 88 -13.65 3.45 -5.93
C LEU A 88 -12.28 2.88 -6.31
N VAL A 89 -12.10 2.47 -7.58
CA VAL A 89 -10.79 2.01 -8.08
C VAL A 89 -9.76 3.14 -8.03
N ALA A 90 -10.15 4.34 -8.46
CA ALA A 90 -9.29 5.52 -8.35
C ALA A 90 -8.98 5.88 -6.90
N LEU A 91 -9.94 5.75 -5.98
CA LEU A 91 -9.72 5.96 -4.55
C LEU A 91 -8.74 4.95 -3.95
N ALA A 92 -8.86 3.67 -4.33
CA ALA A 92 -7.90 2.65 -3.93
C ALA A 92 -6.48 2.96 -4.43
N LEU A 93 -6.36 3.48 -5.65
CA LEU A 93 -5.08 3.92 -6.20
C LEU A 93 -4.52 5.16 -5.47
N ILE A 94 -5.37 6.15 -5.16
CA ILE A 94 -4.99 7.32 -4.35
C ILE A 94 -4.45 6.89 -2.99
N TRP A 95 -5.18 6.03 -2.29
CA TRP A 95 -4.73 5.46 -1.02
C TRP A 95 -3.41 4.71 -1.17
N ALA A 96 -3.29 3.87 -2.20
CA ALA A 96 -2.10 3.07 -2.44
C ALA A 96 -0.87 3.99 -2.62
N TYR A 97 -0.98 5.02 -3.47
CA TYR A 97 0.10 5.98 -3.66
C TYR A 97 0.46 6.73 -2.37
N LEU A 98 -0.53 7.31 -1.69
CA LEU A 98 -0.28 8.10 -0.47
C LEU A 98 0.37 7.25 0.62
N HIS A 99 -0.19 6.07 0.89
CA HIS A 99 0.35 5.17 1.89
C HIS A 99 1.75 4.67 1.50
N HIS A 100 1.95 4.27 0.25
CA HIS A 100 3.25 3.79 -0.23
C HIS A 100 4.32 4.86 -0.12
N PHE A 101 4.03 6.08 -0.56
CA PHE A 101 4.95 7.20 -0.54
C PHE A 101 5.33 7.60 0.90
N ILE A 102 4.35 7.83 1.78
CA ILE A 102 4.61 8.24 3.17
C ILE A 102 5.37 7.13 3.93
N ALA A 103 4.98 5.87 3.76
CA ALA A 103 5.69 4.75 4.36
C ALA A 103 7.11 4.59 3.77
N GLY A 104 7.28 4.84 2.48
CA GLY A 104 8.58 4.82 1.79
C GLY A 104 9.53 5.88 2.34
N ILE A 105 9.07 7.11 2.54
CA ILE A 105 9.86 8.16 3.18
C ILE A 105 10.25 7.77 4.61
N ARG A 106 9.33 7.16 5.38
CA ARG A 106 9.65 6.61 6.70
C ARG A 106 10.75 5.55 6.62
N HIS A 107 10.73 4.67 5.62
CA HIS A 107 11.76 3.65 5.42
C HIS A 107 13.10 4.28 5.07
N LEU A 108 13.15 5.17 4.07
CA LEU A 108 14.38 5.87 3.68
C LEU A 108 15.01 6.64 4.86
N TRP A 109 14.18 7.28 5.70
CA TRP A 109 14.67 7.95 6.90
C TRP A 109 15.34 6.98 7.89
N MET A 110 14.73 5.82 8.12
CA MET A 110 15.31 4.79 8.99
C MET A 110 16.58 4.18 8.40
N ASP A 111 16.67 4.08 7.07
CA ASP A 111 17.85 3.58 6.37
C ASP A 111 19.05 4.56 6.49
N THR A 112 18.80 5.87 6.50
CA THR A 112 19.87 6.88 6.66
C THR A 112 20.21 7.19 8.11
N SER A 113 19.25 7.04 9.03
CA SER A 113 19.37 7.47 10.43
C SER A 113 19.18 6.29 11.38
N HIS A 114 20.20 5.44 11.49
CA HIS A 114 20.15 4.21 12.29
C HIS A 114 19.85 4.47 13.78
N ASP A 115 20.33 5.58 14.33
CA ASP A 115 20.04 5.98 15.72
C ASP A 115 18.55 6.24 15.98
N ALA A 116 17.78 6.55 14.92
CA ALA A 116 16.33 6.73 15.02
C ALA A 116 15.57 5.40 15.07
N VAL A 117 16.21 4.25 14.84
CA VAL A 117 15.55 2.93 14.78
C VAL A 117 15.32 2.36 16.18
N THR A 118 14.44 3.02 16.94
CA THR A 118 14.01 2.59 18.28
C THR A 118 12.58 2.04 18.27
N LYS A 119 12.16 1.37 19.35
CA LYS A 119 10.79 0.86 19.46
C LYS A 119 9.78 2.00 19.52
N GLU A 120 10.13 3.06 20.25
CA GLU A 120 9.33 4.26 20.47
C GLU A 120 9.12 4.98 19.13
N PHE A 121 10.20 5.25 18.39
CA PHE A 121 10.12 5.88 17.07
C PHE A 121 9.41 4.98 16.07
N GLY A 122 9.67 3.67 16.08
CA GLY A 122 9.00 2.69 15.23
C GLY A 122 7.48 2.72 15.39
N ALA A 123 6.99 2.85 16.62
CA ALA A 123 5.56 2.93 16.93
C ALA A 123 4.96 4.31 16.59
N SER A 124 5.62 5.41 16.95
CA SER A 124 5.11 6.77 16.72
C SER A 124 5.08 7.11 15.22
N SER A 125 6.16 6.83 14.50
CA SER A 125 6.25 7.03 13.05
C SER A 125 5.21 6.21 12.29
N ALA A 126 4.94 4.97 12.71
CA ALA A 126 3.93 4.14 12.08
C ALA A 126 2.51 4.69 12.28
N LYS A 127 2.17 5.17 13.48
CA LYS A 127 0.89 5.84 13.75
C LYS A 127 0.76 7.11 12.90
N PHE A 128 1.82 7.91 12.81
CA PHE A 128 1.85 9.10 11.95
C PHE A 128 1.58 8.74 10.48
N THR A 129 2.28 7.74 9.94
CA THR A 129 2.05 7.25 8.57
C THR A 129 0.60 6.86 8.34
N LEU A 130 -0.02 6.11 9.26
CA LEU A 130 -1.41 5.67 9.12
C LEU A 130 -2.39 6.85 9.17
N VAL A 131 -2.28 7.72 10.17
CA VAL A 131 -3.17 8.87 10.34
C VAL A 131 -3.06 9.82 9.15
N LEU A 132 -1.85 10.16 8.73
CA LEU A 132 -1.63 11.08 7.62
C LEU A 132 -2.13 10.49 6.29
N SER A 133 -1.77 9.24 5.98
CA SER A 133 -2.18 8.61 4.72
C SER A 133 -3.70 8.44 4.63
N LEU A 134 -4.36 8.00 5.71
CA LEU A 134 -5.81 7.85 5.75
C LEU A 134 -6.52 9.20 5.75
N GLY A 135 -6.03 10.18 6.51
CA GLY A 135 -6.59 11.54 6.54
C GLY A 135 -6.58 12.18 5.15
N LEU A 136 -5.45 12.13 4.45
CA LEU A 136 -5.34 12.61 3.06
C LEU A 136 -6.25 11.82 2.11
N THR A 137 -6.36 10.51 2.28
CA THR A 137 -7.26 9.67 1.48
C THR A 137 -8.71 10.10 1.65
N VAL A 138 -9.16 10.38 2.88
CA VAL A 138 -10.54 10.84 3.16
C VAL A 138 -10.80 12.21 2.52
N VAL A 139 -9.85 13.15 2.63
CA VAL A 139 -9.98 14.48 2.01
C VAL A 139 -10.09 14.36 0.48
N LEU A 140 -9.24 13.55 -0.14
CA LEU A 140 -9.29 13.34 -1.59
C LEU A 140 -10.51 12.52 -2.03
N ALA A 141 -10.99 11.60 -1.21
CA ALA A 141 -12.27 10.92 -1.44
C ALA A 141 -13.41 11.94 -1.47
N ALA A 142 -13.48 12.84 -0.51
CA ALA A 142 -14.51 13.86 -0.46
C ALA A 142 -14.54 14.70 -1.76
N LYS A 143 -13.37 15.10 -2.27
CA LYS A 143 -13.27 15.76 -3.58
C LYS A 143 -13.70 14.87 -4.74
N LEU A 144 -13.24 13.62 -4.80
CA LEU A 144 -13.55 12.66 -5.88
C LEU A 144 -15.06 12.36 -5.99
N PHE A 145 -15.76 12.38 -4.84
CA PHE A 145 -17.19 12.18 -4.75
C PHE A 145 -18.01 13.48 -4.78
N GLY A 146 -17.36 14.63 -5.01
CA GLY A 146 -18.04 15.91 -5.27
C GLY A 146 -18.57 16.63 -4.04
N LEU A 147 -17.98 16.40 -2.86
CA LEU A 147 -18.37 17.11 -1.64
C LEU A 147 -17.91 18.58 -1.62
N TYR A 148 -16.88 18.94 -2.40
CA TYR A 148 -16.37 20.31 -2.58
C TYR A 148 -15.51 20.45 -3.83
#